data_AF-A0A7X1TT14-F1
#
_entry.id   AF-A0A7X1TT14-F1
#
_cell.length_a   1.000
_cell.length_b   1.000
_cell.length_c   1.000
_cell.angle_alpha   90.00
_cell.angle_beta   90.00
_cell.angle_gamma   90.00
#
_symmetry.space_group_name_H-M   'P 1'
#
loop_
_entity.id
_entity.type
_entity.pdbx_description
1 polymer ?
#
loop_
_entity_poly.entity_id
_entity_poly.type
_entity_poly.pdbx_seq_one_letter_code
_entity_poly.pdbx_strand_id
1 'polypeptide(L)'
;MKKAVLVGLFLSLGAVAHAEEAPDYSQRNNVYSVTQTTPVPHAWFINVEALRAYQKCAAQNTSQQGNERRSCQNYEFTAPYSLDTETVKVGTRLRAAWQRLEDRYYWRAMTRLNNPAMVLTHCSLDWSTGQDKTRPAEVVLNVDDSMYPQQLAGKVPQQAPGDRLRLDTYGLIPQVPNKDYCAGLDMDLTIMYLPGTCFYLFGAKLFCIEGTEASLNPLAPKPIGFRHDLAVQRVNKAVKEAHSDYLKEYGEDVLKALAPSPKFFPLMWSGLTDAVVAPTMSLKPDLTFLKDKAQEAGSRLGGVFRGTAYPYYLQGLTGPTLPLRAHLLPKTGDVLGLPNPPGVWKLEEFKRRFPVNNPLAYERFGYTNLFQAWNEVRPRLLPEEPSAKPLRQMIYMASGANVYLPSPTPVPVPAPMLLREFAAGLPYTGAQTRFTWVSVGEGYEVPRVQGVPAASYGEVTK
;
A
#
# COMPACT_ATOMS: atom_id res chain seq x y z
N MET A 1 -40.68 -16.73 -56.21
CA MET A 1 -39.70 -17.83 -56.11
C MET A 1 -38.30 -17.21 -56.10
N LYS A 2 -37.45 -17.56 -55.10
CA LYS A 2 -35.98 -17.85 -55.13
C LYS A 2 -35.09 -16.97 -56.06
N LYS A 3 -33.92 -16.40 -55.73
CA LYS A 3 -32.81 -16.59 -54.75
C LYS A 3 -31.90 -15.35 -54.90
N ALA A 4 -31.43 -14.68 -53.83
CA ALA A 4 -30.10 -14.78 -53.21
C ALA A 4 -28.88 -14.85 -54.17
N VAL A 5 -28.01 -13.81 -54.16
CA VAL A 5 -26.53 -13.94 -54.11
C VAL A 5 -25.96 -12.72 -53.36
N LEU A 6 -25.54 -12.94 -52.12
CA LEU A 6 -24.60 -12.10 -51.37
C LEU A 6 -23.20 -12.62 -51.70
N VAL A 7 -22.35 -11.82 -52.34
CA VAL A 7 -20.95 -12.18 -52.60
C VAL A 7 -20.14 -11.81 -51.37
N GLY A 8 -19.55 -12.82 -50.74
CA GLY A 8 -18.72 -12.70 -49.56
C GLY A 8 -17.35 -12.07 -49.85
N LEU A 9 -16.93 -11.19 -48.95
CA LEU A 9 -15.52 -10.85 -48.77
C LEU A 9 -14.95 -11.86 -47.77
N PHE A 10 -14.32 -12.92 -48.28
CA PHE A 10 -13.56 -13.87 -47.49
C PHE A 10 -12.25 -13.21 -47.03
N LEU A 11 -12.06 -13.21 -45.71
CA LEU A 11 -10.80 -13.00 -45.03
C LEU A 11 -9.70 -13.90 -45.61
N SER A 12 -8.64 -13.28 -46.13
CA SER A 12 -7.35 -13.94 -46.34
C SER A 12 -6.22 -13.00 -45.91
N LEU A 13 -6.04 -12.88 -44.59
CA LEU A 13 -4.78 -12.43 -43.99
C LEU A 13 -4.19 -13.60 -43.21
N GLY A 14 -3.67 -14.57 -43.97
CA GLY A 14 -2.78 -15.60 -43.46
C GLY A 14 -1.40 -15.00 -43.20
N ALA A 15 -1.26 -14.21 -42.14
CA ALA A 15 0.04 -14.06 -41.50
C ALA A 15 0.17 -15.26 -40.55
N VAL A 16 1.04 -16.20 -40.91
CA VAL A 16 1.48 -17.26 -40.00
C VAL A 16 2.29 -16.57 -38.90
N ALA A 17 1.60 -16.04 -37.89
CA ALA A 17 2.21 -15.77 -36.61
C ALA A 17 2.70 -17.14 -36.11
N HIS A 18 4.02 -17.31 -35.98
CA HIS A 18 4.54 -18.42 -35.17
C HIS A 18 3.72 -18.44 -33.89
N ALA A 19 3.07 -19.57 -33.61
CA ALA A 19 2.23 -19.75 -32.43
C ALA A 19 3.14 -19.65 -31.21
N GLU A 20 3.34 -18.43 -30.73
CA GLU A 20 4.07 -18.14 -29.52
C GLU A 20 3.33 -18.84 -28.38
N GLU A 21 4.02 -19.77 -27.74
CA GLU A 21 3.45 -20.64 -26.72
C GLU A 21 2.87 -19.77 -25.61
N ALA A 22 1.62 -20.07 -25.22
CA ALA A 22 1.00 -19.37 -24.11
C ALA A 22 1.81 -19.66 -22.83
N PRO A 23 1.97 -18.66 -21.94
CA PRO A 23 2.64 -18.90 -20.66
C PRO A 23 1.94 -20.02 -19.88
N ASP A 24 2.70 -20.79 -19.10
CA ASP A 24 2.11 -21.74 -18.17
C ASP A 24 1.58 -20.99 -16.94
N TYR A 25 0.35 -21.31 -16.58
CA TYR A 25 -0.38 -20.72 -15.48
C TYR A 25 -0.95 -21.79 -14.54
N SER A 26 -0.38 -23.00 -14.58
CA SER A 26 -0.76 -24.16 -13.78
C SER A 26 -0.69 -23.97 -12.26
N GLN A 27 0.17 -23.05 -11.83
CA GLN A 27 0.52 -22.79 -10.42
C GLN A 27 -0.36 -21.74 -9.74
N ARG A 28 -1.44 -21.28 -10.39
CA ARG A 28 -2.33 -20.27 -9.80
C ARG A 28 -3.15 -20.86 -8.66
N ASN A 29 -3.22 -20.14 -7.53
CA ASN A 29 -3.94 -20.60 -6.34
C ASN A 29 -5.35 -20.01 -6.24
N ASN A 30 -5.53 -18.73 -6.56
CA ASN A 30 -6.80 -18.03 -6.45
C ASN A 30 -7.05 -17.18 -7.68
N VAL A 31 -8.17 -17.38 -8.37
CA VAL A 31 -8.50 -16.70 -9.62
C VAL A 31 -9.81 -15.93 -9.54
N TYR A 32 -9.90 -14.82 -10.28
CA TYR A 32 -11.18 -14.16 -10.53
C TYR A 32 -11.96 -14.95 -11.59
N SER A 33 -13.26 -15.15 -11.39
CA SER A 33 -14.13 -15.88 -12.32
C SER A 33 -15.04 -14.91 -13.06
N VAL A 34 -16.11 -14.41 -12.43
CA VAL A 34 -17.09 -13.58 -13.12
C VAL A 34 -17.65 -12.46 -12.24
N THR A 35 -18.36 -11.52 -12.88
CA THR A 35 -19.17 -10.51 -12.22
C THR A 35 -20.64 -10.87 -12.35
N GLN A 36 -21.44 -10.70 -11.29
CA GLN A 36 -22.89 -10.89 -11.36
C GLN A 36 -23.62 -9.58 -11.06
N THR A 37 -24.52 -9.19 -11.97
CA THR A 37 -25.38 -8.03 -11.83
C THR A 37 -26.68 -8.41 -11.15
N THR A 38 -26.68 -8.47 -9.82
CA THR A 38 -27.89 -8.55 -9.00
C THR A 38 -28.21 -7.14 -8.45
N PRO A 39 -29.30 -6.92 -7.67
CA PRO A 39 -29.59 -5.61 -7.10
C PRO A 39 -28.40 -4.98 -6.35
N VAL A 40 -27.50 -5.82 -5.82
CA VAL A 40 -26.17 -5.43 -5.35
C VAL A 40 -25.14 -6.20 -6.19
N PRO A 41 -24.31 -5.56 -7.03
CA PRO A 41 -23.34 -6.28 -7.86
C PRO A 41 -22.29 -7.05 -7.05
N HIS A 42 -21.89 -8.25 -7.50
CA HIS A 42 -20.91 -9.11 -6.83
C HIS A 42 -19.75 -9.53 -7.75
N ALA A 43 -18.56 -9.70 -7.17
CA ALA A 43 -17.42 -10.36 -7.81
C ALA A 43 -17.26 -11.79 -7.27
N TRP A 44 -16.94 -12.72 -8.15
CA TRP A 44 -16.71 -14.13 -7.83
C TRP A 44 -15.24 -14.50 -7.92
N PHE A 45 -14.78 -15.26 -6.94
CA PHE A 45 -13.42 -15.75 -6.80
C PHE A 45 -13.43 -17.26 -6.62
N ILE A 46 -12.47 -17.94 -7.24
CA ILE A 46 -12.31 -19.39 -7.17
C ILE A 46 -10.95 -19.68 -6.55
N ASN A 47 -10.92 -20.49 -5.50
CA ASN A 47 -9.69 -21.13 -5.06
C ASN A 47 -9.48 -22.42 -5.88
N VAL A 48 -8.41 -22.45 -6.66
CA VAL A 48 -8.11 -23.52 -7.62
C VAL A 48 -7.76 -24.83 -6.89
N GLU A 49 -7.07 -24.75 -5.77
CA GLU A 49 -6.71 -25.92 -4.96
C GLU A 49 -7.93 -26.56 -4.30
N ALA A 50 -8.78 -25.73 -3.69
CA ALA A 50 -10.05 -26.12 -3.08
C ALA A 50 -11.00 -26.72 -4.12
N LEU A 51 -11.02 -26.19 -5.36
CA LEU A 51 -11.80 -26.76 -6.45
C LEU A 51 -11.31 -28.16 -6.83
N ARG A 52 -10.00 -28.36 -6.97
CA ARG A 52 -9.43 -29.69 -7.24
C ARG A 52 -9.78 -30.68 -6.11
N ALA A 53 -9.76 -30.21 -4.86
CA ALA A 53 -10.18 -31.02 -3.71
C ALA A 53 -11.68 -31.34 -3.74
N TYR A 54 -12.52 -30.36 -4.07
CA TYR A 54 -13.96 -30.52 -4.24
C TYR A 54 -14.30 -31.55 -5.31
N GLN A 55 -13.68 -31.48 -6.49
CA GLN A 55 -13.90 -32.43 -7.59
C GLN A 55 -13.59 -33.88 -7.17
N LYS A 56 -12.50 -34.10 -6.41
CA LYS A 56 -12.16 -35.41 -5.84
C LYS A 56 -13.21 -35.89 -4.84
N CYS A 57 -13.66 -35.00 -3.95
CA CYS A 57 -14.72 -35.30 -2.98
C CYS A 57 -16.05 -35.65 -3.66
N ALA A 58 -16.46 -34.87 -4.66
CA ALA A 58 -17.68 -35.10 -5.42
C ALA A 58 -17.67 -36.43 -6.18
N ALA A 59 -16.54 -36.79 -6.79
CA ALA A 59 -16.36 -38.08 -7.45
C ALA A 59 -16.51 -39.25 -6.45
N GLN A 60 -15.93 -39.13 -5.25
CA GLN A 60 -16.07 -40.13 -4.18
C GLN A 60 -17.51 -40.26 -3.68
N ASN A 61 -18.21 -39.15 -3.51
CA ASN A 61 -19.63 -39.14 -3.10
C ASN A 61 -20.57 -39.75 -4.16
N THR A 62 -20.18 -39.74 -5.43
CA THR A 62 -20.94 -40.38 -6.52
C THR A 62 -20.87 -41.92 -6.42
N SER A 63 -19.80 -42.45 -5.82
CA SER A 63 -19.60 -43.89 -5.59
C SER A 63 -20.20 -44.41 -4.26
N GLN A 64 -20.78 -43.56 -3.41
CA GLN A 64 -21.35 -43.94 -2.11
C GLN A 64 -22.90 -43.83 -2.09
N GLN A 65 -23.59 -44.85 -1.58
CA GLN A 65 -25.05 -44.89 -1.40
C GLN A 65 -25.46 -44.58 0.05
N GLY A 66 -26.30 -43.55 0.24
CA GLY A 66 -27.01 -43.24 1.51
C GLY A 66 -26.14 -42.79 2.70
N ASN A 67 -26.61 -41.81 3.49
CA ASN A 67 -26.11 -41.21 4.76
C ASN A 67 -24.60 -41.00 5.04
N GLU A 68 -23.67 -41.51 4.22
CA GLU A 68 -22.22 -41.38 4.34
C GLU A 68 -21.62 -40.30 3.42
N ARG A 69 -22.47 -39.58 2.67
CA ARG A 69 -22.02 -38.48 1.79
C ARG A 69 -21.31 -37.42 2.63
N ARG A 70 -20.02 -37.22 2.34
CA ARG A 70 -19.21 -36.21 3.02
C ARG A 70 -19.53 -34.83 2.47
N SER A 71 -19.64 -33.84 3.36
CA SER A 71 -19.71 -32.44 2.95
C SER A 71 -18.38 -32.03 2.28
N CYS A 72 -18.44 -31.61 1.02
CA CYS A 72 -17.25 -31.14 0.30
C CYS A 72 -16.98 -29.67 0.63
N GLN A 73 -15.71 -29.28 0.70
CA GLN A 73 -15.32 -27.90 1.03
C GLN A 73 -15.73 -26.91 -0.08
N ASN A 74 -16.14 -25.71 0.33
CA ASN A 74 -16.42 -24.62 -0.60
C ASN A 74 -15.14 -24.16 -1.28
N TYR A 75 -15.22 -23.90 -2.59
CA TYR A 75 -14.11 -23.41 -3.41
C TYR A 75 -14.41 -22.06 -4.08
N GLU A 76 -15.68 -21.63 -4.06
CA GLU A 76 -16.13 -20.35 -4.59
C GLU A 76 -16.43 -19.38 -3.46
N PHE A 77 -16.03 -18.13 -3.68
CA PHE A 77 -16.18 -17.05 -2.74
C PHE A 77 -16.67 -15.81 -3.46
N THR A 78 -17.55 -15.06 -2.83
CA THR A 78 -18.17 -13.88 -3.42
C THR A 78 -18.04 -12.70 -2.49
N ALA A 79 -17.95 -11.51 -3.08
CA ALA A 79 -18.12 -10.26 -2.34
C ALA A 79 -18.90 -9.23 -3.15
N PRO A 80 -19.78 -8.46 -2.48
CA PRO A 80 -20.38 -7.29 -3.09
C PRO A 80 -19.30 -6.27 -3.50
N TYR A 81 -19.58 -5.49 -4.54
CA TYR A 81 -18.70 -4.39 -4.90
C TYR A 81 -18.76 -3.25 -3.87
N SER A 82 -17.58 -2.86 -3.41
CA SER A 82 -17.34 -1.64 -2.66
C SER A 82 -17.30 -0.43 -3.60
N LEU A 83 -17.73 0.72 -3.11
CA LEU A 83 -17.62 1.96 -3.88
C LEU A 83 -16.16 2.46 -3.88
N ASP A 84 -15.69 2.91 -5.04
CA ASP A 84 -14.39 3.56 -5.24
C ASP A 84 -14.13 4.65 -4.19
N THR A 85 -15.08 5.55 -3.99
CA THR A 85 -15.03 6.62 -2.98
C THR A 85 -14.83 6.10 -1.55
N GLU A 86 -15.34 4.92 -1.22
CA GLU A 86 -15.20 4.32 0.11
C GLU A 86 -13.88 3.57 0.24
N THR A 87 -13.42 2.88 -0.80
CA THR A 87 -12.06 2.30 -0.81
C THR A 87 -10.98 3.38 -0.70
N VAL A 88 -11.19 4.57 -1.31
CA VAL A 88 -10.31 5.73 -1.14
C VAL A 88 -10.32 6.23 0.30
N LYS A 89 -11.49 6.29 0.96
CA LYS A 89 -11.58 6.66 2.38
C LYS A 89 -10.85 5.64 3.27
N VAL A 90 -10.99 4.35 3.00
CA VAL A 90 -10.27 3.28 3.70
C VAL A 90 -8.76 3.46 3.52
N GLY A 91 -8.27 3.61 2.28
CA GLY A 91 -6.85 3.88 2.01
C GLY A 91 -6.36 5.16 2.71
N THR A 92 -7.17 6.22 2.73
CA THR A 92 -6.84 7.47 3.44
C THR A 92 -6.71 7.25 4.95
N ARG A 93 -7.59 6.43 5.56
CA ARG A 93 -7.51 6.09 6.98
C ARG A 93 -6.29 5.22 7.29
N LEU A 94 -5.96 4.25 6.45
CA LEU A 94 -4.73 3.45 6.59
C LEU A 94 -3.48 4.33 6.54
N ARG A 95 -3.47 5.30 5.63
CA ARG A 95 -2.40 6.30 5.53
C ARG A 95 -2.31 7.17 6.78
N ALA A 96 -3.45 7.69 7.25
CA ALA A 96 -3.52 8.50 8.46
C ALA A 96 -3.03 7.72 9.70
N ALA A 97 -3.37 6.44 9.82
CA ALA A 97 -2.88 5.57 10.89
C ALA A 97 -1.35 5.43 10.87
N TRP A 98 -0.76 5.23 9.70
CA TRP A 98 0.71 5.17 9.59
C TRP A 98 1.37 6.53 9.87
N GLN A 99 0.83 7.61 9.32
CA GLN A 99 1.30 8.97 9.56
C GLN A 99 1.25 9.33 11.05
N ARG A 100 0.19 8.92 11.75
CA ARG A 100 0.06 9.03 13.21
C ARG A 100 1.17 8.30 13.93
N LEU A 101 1.40 7.04 13.58
CA LEU A 101 2.47 6.24 14.15
C LEU A 101 3.82 6.94 13.96
N GLU A 102 4.18 7.29 12.73
CA GLU A 102 5.46 7.91 12.39
C GLU A 102 5.71 9.23 13.14
N ASP A 103 4.71 10.13 13.16
CA ASP A 103 4.86 11.43 13.81
C ASP A 103 4.96 11.29 15.33
N ARG A 104 4.09 10.48 15.94
CA ARG A 104 4.13 10.17 17.37
C ARG A 104 5.46 9.53 17.78
N TYR A 105 5.96 8.61 16.96
CA TYR A 105 7.22 7.90 17.18
C TYR A 105 8.39 8.89 17.31
N TYR A 106 8.50 9.84 16.39
CA TYR A 106 9.49 10.90 16.44
C TYR A 106 9.32 11.80 17.66
N TRP A 107 8.11 12.32 17.90
CA TRP A 107 7.88 13.27 18.99
C TRP A 107 8.08 12.65 20.37
N ARG A 108 7.81 11.35 20.52
CA ARG A 108 8.12 10.61 21.74
C ARG A 108 9.62 10.60 22.02
N ALA A 109 10.42 10.25 21.00
CA ALA A 109 11.87 10.22 21.12
C ALA A 109 12.46 11.61 21.40
N MET A 110 12.00 12.63 20.66
CA MET A 110 12.45 14.00 20.81
C MET A 110 12.11 14.60 22.19
N THR A 111 10.87 14.40 22.65
CA THR A 111 10.41 14.88 23.97
C THR A 111 11.18 14.22 25.10
N ARG A 112 11.48 12.92 24.98
CA ARG A 112 12.26 12.20 26.00
C ARG A 112 13.73 12.61 26.01
N LEU A 113 14.32 12.80 24.83
CA LEU A 113 15.70 13.26 24.69
C LEU A 113 15.89 14.61 25.42
N ASN A 114 14.96 15.54 25.21
CA ASN A 114 15.01 16.89 25.75
C ASN A 114 14.21 17.08 27.06
N ASN A 115 13.97 16.01 27.81
CA ASN A 115 13.37 16.07 29.15
C ASN A 115 14.39 16.71 30.12
N PRO A 116 14.02 17.73 30.93
CA PRO A 116 12.66 18.21 31.24
C PRO A 116 12.08 19.31 30.35
N ALA A 117 12.91 20.01 29.58
CA ALA A 117 12.46 21.17 28.80
C ALA A 117 11.26 20.86 27.90
N MET A 118 11.32 19.79 27.12
CA MET A 118 10.21 19.41 26.23
C MET A 118 9.01 18.79 26.96
N VAL A 119 9.19 18.20 28.15
CA VAL A 119 8.03 17.76 28.94
C VAL A 119 7.24 18.98 29.41
N LEU A 120 7.94 20.01 29.90
CA LEU A 120 7.31 21.26 30.34
C LEU A 120 6.60 22.01 29.20
N THR A 121 7.14 21.99 27.99
CA THR A 121 6.57 22.74 26.87
C THR A 121 5.57 21.95 26.03
N HIS A 122 5.85 20.67 25.75
CA HIS A 122 5.00 19.85 24.87
C HIS A 122 3.96 19.02 25.62
N CYS A 123 4.20 18.63 26.88
CA CYS A 123 3.23 17.82 27.62
C CYS A 123 2.23 18.68 28.41
N SER A 124 2.55 19.95 28.66
CA SER A 124 1.61 20.92 29.28
C SER A 124 0.76 21.69 28.27
N LEU A 125 1.20 21.83 27.03
CA LEU A 125 0.48 22.54 25.96
C LEU A 125 0.34 21.64 24.74
N ASP A 126 -0.85 21.58 24.14
CA ASP A 126 -1.05 20.83 22.90
C ASP A 126 -0.71 21.73 21.69
N TRP A 127 0.37 21.39 21.01
CA TRP A 127 0.84 22.07 19.81
C TRP A 127 0.30 21.44 18.52
N SER A 128 -0.54 20.40 18.62
CA SER A 128 -1.01 19.63 17.46
C SER A 128 -1.66 20.49 16.38
N THR A 129 -1.23 20.33 15.14
CA THR A 129 -1.89 20.94 13.98
C THR A 129 -3.09 20.15 13.45
N GLY A 130 -3.40 19.00 14.08
CA GLY A 130 -4.48 18.07 13.73
C GLY A 130 -4.12 17.08 12.61
N GLN A 131 -4.62 15.84 12.75
CA GLN A 131 -4.42 14.75 11.77
C GLN A 131 -5.44 14.72 10.62
N ASP A 132 -6.53 15.49 10.74
CA ASP A 132 -7.64 15.54 9.75
C ASP A 132 -7.22 16.10 8.38
N LYS A 133 -5.95 16.50 8.23
CA LYS A 133 -5.37 17.06 7.01
C LYS A 133 -4.72 16.02 6.10
N THR A 134 -4.78 14.74 6.46
CA THR A 134 -4.28 13.65 5.60
C THR A 134 -4.93 13.77 4.22
N ARG A 135 -4.13 14.01 3.17
CA ARG A 135 -4.67 14.08 1.81
C ARG A 135 -5.34 12.77 1.42
N PRO A 136 -6.38 12.78 0.57
CA PRO A 136 -6.98 11.56 0.07
C PRO A 136 -5.95 10.62 -0.57
N ALA A 137 -6.16 9.32 -0.40
CA ALA A 137 -5.42 8.30 -1.14
C ALA A 137 -5.68 8.44 -2.65
N GLU A 138 -4.65 8.25 -3.45
CA GLU A 138 -4.77 8.29 -4.91
C GLU A 138 -5.06 6.89 -5.44
N VAL A 139 -6.06 6.76 -6.32
CA VAL A 139 -6.37 5.50 -6.97
C VAL A 139 -5.31 5.24 -8.04
N VAL A 140 -4.28 4.50 -7.63
CA VAL A 140 -3.19 4.05 -8.49
C VAL A 140 -3.31 2.55 -8.66
N LEU A 141 -3.48 2.12 -9.92
CA LEU A 141 -3.42 0.71 -10.27
C LEU A 141 -1.98 0.22 -10.20
N ASN A 142 -1.70 -0.63 -9.21
CA ASN A 142 -0.41 -1.27 -9.09
C ASN A 142 -0.24 -2.33 -10.18
N VAL A 143 0.92 -2.27 -10.80
CA VAL A 143 1.34 -3.11 -11.90
C VAL A 143 2.78 -3.49 -11.61
N ASP A 144 3.00 -4.74 -11.22
CA ASP A 144 4.33 -5.29 -10.93
C ASP A 144 4.71 -6.31 -12.00
N ASP A 145 6.00 -6.43 -12.33
CA ASP A 145 6.48 -7.43 -13.29
C ASP A 145 6.16 -8.85 -12.85
N SER A 146 6.09 -9.10 -11.53
CA SER A 146 5.69 -10.41 -10.99
C SER A 146 4.26 -10.80 -11.34
N MET A 147 3.43 -9.84 -11.79
CA MET A 147 2.04 -10.10 -12.20
C MET A 147 1.94 -10.57 -13.65
N TYR A 148 3.01 -10.43 -14.44
CA TYR A 148 3.01 -10.75 -15.86
C TYR A 148 3.91 -11.95 -16.16
N PRO A 149 3.58 -12.70 -17.22
CA PRO A 149 4.46 -13.72 -17.74
C PRO A 149 5.74 -13.08 -18.30
N GLN A 150 6.87 -13.80 -18.21
CA GLN A 150 8.20 -13.31 -18.62
C GLN A 150 8.23 -12.82 -20.08
N GLN A 151 7.40 -13.38 -20.95
CA GLN A 151 7.22 -13.01 -22.36
C GLN A 151 6.76 -11.54 -22.56
N LEU A 152 6.21 -10.91 -21.53
CA LEU A 152 5.80 -9.51 -21.49
C LEU A 152 6.71 -8.61 -20.64
N ALA A 153 7.82 -9.13 -20.11
CA ALA A 153 8.78 -8.35 -19.35
C ALA A 153 9.24 -7.12 -20.14
N GLY A 154 9.19 -5.94 -19.51
CA GLY A 154 9.54 -4.67 -20.13
C GLY A 154 8.54 -4.12 -21.18
N LYS A 155 7.49 -4.86 -21.54
CA LYS A 155 6.44 -4.39 -22.47
C LYS A 155 5.31 -3.66 -21.76
N VAL A 156 5.01 -4.06 -20.52
CA VAL A 156 3.99 -3.40 -19.70
C VAL A 156 4.67 -2.43 -18.73
N PRO A 157 4.27 -1.14 -18.70
CA PRO A 157 4.84 -0.19 -17.75
C PRO A 157 4.53 -0.59 -16.31
N GLN A 158 5.58 -0.73 -15.50
CA GLN A 158 5.43 -0.90 -14.06
C GLN A 158 4.82 0.33 -13.41
N GLN A 159 4.05 0.09 -12.35
CA GLN A 159 3.43 1.13 -11.54
C GLN A 159 3.41 0.67 -10.08
N ALA A 160 4.25 1.28 -9.25
CA ALA A 160 4.31 0.98 -7.82
C ALA A 160 3.00 1.34 -7.09
N PRO A 161 2.73 0.76 -5.90
CA PRO A 161 1.58 1.14 -5.10
C PRO A 161 1.58 2.65 -4.78
N GLY A 162 0.43 3.30 -4.96
CA GLY A 162 0.22 4.73 -4.67
C GLY A 162 -0.17 5.04 -3.22
N ASP A 163 0.22 4.22 -2.25
CA ASP A 163 -0.21 4.34 -0.84
C ASP A 163 0.33 5.59 -0.12
N ARG A 164 1.46 6.14 -0.56
CA ARG A 164 2.05 7.41 -0.09
C ARG A 164 2.05 7.54 1.45
N LEU A 165 2.52 6.51 2.14
CA LEU A 165 2.46 6.42 3.60
C LEU A 165 3.20 7.55 4.34
N ARG A 166 4.18 8.20 3.71
CA ARG A 166 4.88 9.38 4.27
C ARG A 166 3.92 10.49 4.73
N LEU A 167 4.34 11.30 5.69
CA LEU A 167 3.60 12.51 6.08
C LEU A 167 3.43 13.46 4.89
N ASP A 168 2.27 14.12 4.79
CA ASP A 168 2.01 15.10 3.73
C ASP A 168 2.89 16.34 3.86
N THR A 169 3.24 16.69 5.10
CA THR A 169 4.15 17.78 5.44
C THR A 169 5.04 17.35 6.60
N TYR A 170 6.31 17.70 6.54
CA TYR A 170 7.23 17.54 7.66
C TYR A 170 7.48 18.92 8.26
N GLY A 171 7.01 19.15 9.48
CA GLY A 171 7.08 20.44 10.17
C GLY A 171 7.82 20.36 11.49
N LEU A 172 8.07 21.54 12.08
CA LEU A 172 8.69 21.70 13.40
C LEU A 172 7.71 21.49 14.56
N ILE A 173 6.45 21.19 14.26
CA ILE A 173 5.35 21.05 15.23
C ILE A 173 4.65 19.71 14.99
N PRO A 174 4.18 19.01 16.04
CA PRO A 174 3.41 17.78 15.91
C PRO A 174 2.10 17.94 15.12
N GLN A 175 1.74 16.92 14.36
CA GLN A 175 0.41 16.73 13.78
C GLN A 175 -0.47 15.87 14.69
N VAL A 176 0.15 15.10 15.59
CA VAL A 176 -0.52 14.33 16.64
C VAL A 176 -0.77 15.16 17.90
N PRO A 177 -1.90 14.95 18.60
CA PRO A 177 -2.15 15.49 19.94
C PRO A 177 -1.02 15.16 20.91
N ASN A 178 -0.70 16.06 21.83
CA ASN A 178 0.36 15.83 22.81
C ASN A 178 0.19 14.54 23.64
N LYS A 179 -1.05 14.17 23.99
CA LYS A 179 -1.36 12.92 24.71
C LYS A 179 -0.79 11.68 24.02
N ASP A 180 -0.65 11.68 22.70
CA ASP A 180 -0.15 10.52 21.97
C ASP A 180 1.33 10.30 22.33
N TYR A 181 2.19 11.32 22.32
CA TYR A 181 3.61 11.16 22.58
C TYR A 181 4.05 11.49 24.02
N CYS A 182 3.20 12.14 24.83
CA CYS A 182 3.50 12.50 26.22
C CYS A 182 2.98 11.50 27.26
N ALA A 183 2.11 10.55 26.88
CA ALA A 183 1.53 9.60 27.83
C ALA A 183 2.60 8.87 28.67
N GLY A 184 2.51 8.97 29.99
CA GLY A 184 3.45 8.32 30.93
C GLY A 184 4.89 8.86 30.90
N LEU A 185 5.13 10.07 30.37
CA LEU A 185 6.40 10.77 30.58
C LEU A 185 6.37 11.58 31.85
N ASP A 186 7.19 11.19 32.81
CA ASP A 186 7.50 12.00 33.98
C ASP A 186 8.69 12.93 33.70
N MET A 187 8.76 14.02 34.47
CA MET A 187 9.89 14.93 34.44
C MET A 187 11.15 14.24 34.98
N ASP A 188 12.23 14.28 34.21
CA ASP A 188 13.53 13.69 34.54
C ASP A 188 14.58 14.80 34.56
N LEU A 189 14.92 15.24 35.78
CA LEU A 189 15.89 16.30 36.06
C LEU A 189 17.35 15.83 35.98
N THR A 190 17.61 14.63 35.47
CA THR A 190 18.98 14.13 35.31
C THR A 190 19.79 15.08 34.41
N ILE A 191 20.89 15.59 34.94
CA ILE A 191 21.78 16.50 34.22
C ILE A 191 22.49 15.72 33.10
N MET A 192 22.12 16.06 31.86
CA MET A 192 22.72 15.50 30.65
C MET A 192 23.82 16.37 30.05
N TYR A 193 23.87 17.66 30.40
CA TYR A 193 24.66 18.65 29.70
C TYR A 193 25.16 19.72 30.67
N LEU A 194 26.43 20.12 30.50
CA LEU A 194 27.04 21.25 31.18
C LEU A 194 27.45 22.30 30.15
N PRO A 195 26.91 23.53 30.23
CA PRO A 195 27.15 24.57 29.24
C PRO A 195 28.59 25.06 29.23
N GLY A 196 29.14 25.27 28.03
CA GLY A 196 30.36 26.05 27.85
C GLY A 196 30.09 27.55 27.94
N THR A 197 31.09 28.32 28.36
CA THR A 197 31.00 29.79 28.46
C THR A 197 32.21 30.48 27.84
N CYS A 198 32.00 31.48 26.99
CA CYS A 198 33.07 32.32 26.46
C CYS A 198 32.94 33.77 26.95
N PHE A 199 34.06 34.40 27.26
CA PHE A 199 34.13 35.77 27.76
C PHE A 199 34.71 36.70 26.70
N TYR A 200 34.07 37.85 26.53
CA TYR A 200 34.44 38.86 25.55
C TYR A 200 34.64 40.20 26.25
N LEU A 201 35.58 41.02 25.76
CA LEU A 201 35.80 42.39 26.20
C LEU A 201 35.89 43.28 24.95
N PHE A 202 35.01 44.29 24.85
CA PHE A 202 34.91 45.16 23.66
C PHE A 202 34.81 44.40 22.33
N GLY A 203 34.12 43.26 22.32
CA GLY A 203 33.97 42.40 21.14
C GLY A 203 35.13 41.43 20.88
N ALA A 204 36.26 41.56 21.58
CA ALA A 204 37.37 40.62 21.50
C ALA A 204 37.15 39.42 22.42
N LYS A 205 37.27 38.20 21.90
CA LYS A 205 37.21 36.95 22.66
C LYS A 205 38.44 36.85 23.58
N LEU A 206 38.23 36.85 24.89
CA LEU A 206 39.31 36.72 25.87
C LEU A 206 39.68 35.26 26.10
N PHE A 207 38.72 34.47 26.57
CA PHE A 207 38.90 33.05 26.87
C PHE A 207 37.55 32.31 26.86
N CYS A 208 37.59 30.99 26.84
CA CYS A 208 36.43 30.13 27.05
C CYS A 208 36.69 29.08 28.11
N ILE A 209 35.62 28.74 28.81
CA ILE A 209 35.48 27.54 29.62
C ILE A 209 34.60 26.61 28.80
N GLU A 210 35.22 25.75 28.00
CA GLU A 210 34.53 24.86 27.06
C GLU A 210 35.21 23.49 27.02
N GLY A 211 34.44 22.45 26.68
CA GLY A 211 34.98 21.09 26.53
C GLY A 211 35.43 20.80 25.11
N THR A 212 35.55 19.51 24.79
CA THR A 212 36.12 19.05 23.51
C THR A 212 35.06 18.73 22.45
N GLU A 213 33.85 18.36 22.87
CA GLU A 213 32.77 17.95 21.97
C GLU A 213 32.19 19.13 21.19
N ALA A 214 32.20 19.02 19.87
CA ALA A 214 31.64 20.05 19.00
C ALA A 214 30.10 19.93 18.91
N SER A 215 29.41 21.05 19.03
CA SER A 215 27.99 21.16 18.70
C SER A 215 27.79 21.40 17.20
N LEU A 216 26.55 21.33 16.72
CA LEU A 216 26.22 21.71 15.34
C LEU A 216 26.39 23.22 15.07
N ASN A 217 26.46 24.06 16.11
CA ASN A 217 26.77 25.47 15.98
C ASN A 217 28.25 25.73 16.28
N PRO A 218 29.10 26.01 15.27
CA PRO A 218 30.53 26.24 15.49
C PRO A 218 30.84 27.56 16.22
N LEU A 219 29.86 28.47 16.33
CA LEU A 219 29.99 29.75 17.03
C LEU A 219 29.59 29.65 18.50
N ALA A 220 28.93 28.55 18.90
CA ALA A 220 28.58 28.33 20.30
C ALA A 220 29.78 27.77 21.08
N PRO A 221 30.00 28.21 22.33
CA PRO A 221 30.95 27.56 23.22
C PRO A 221 30.66 26.06 23.32
N LYS A 222 31.70 25.22 23.24
CA LYS A 222 31.52 23.77 23.34
C LYS A 222 31.06 23.37 24.74
N PRO A 223 30.14 22.39 24.88
CA PRO A 223 29.78 21.81 26.18
C PRO A 223 31.02 21.50 27.00
N ILE A 224 31.01 21.81 28.29
CA ILE A 224 32.03 21.30 29.22
C ILE A 224 31.89 19.78 29.35
N GLY A 225 30.65 19.28 29.32
CA GLY A 225 30.35 17.86 29.29
C GLY A 225 28.97 17.58 28.73
N PHE A 226 28.83 16.45 28.04
CA PHE A 226 27.56 15.95 27.52
C PHE A 226 27.50 14.43 27.72
N ARG A 227 26.43 13.96 28.36
CA ARG A 227 26.17 12.53 28.60
C ARG A 227 25.54 11.91 27.37
N HIS A 228 26.36 11.66 26.35
CA HIS A 228 25.93 11.06 25.09
C HIS A 228 25.31 9.67 25.27
N ASP A 229 25.88 8.87 26.19
CA ASP A 229 25.38 7.56 26.60
C ASP A 229 23.93 7.63 27.12
N LEU A 230 23.63 8.59 28.00
CA LEU A 230 22.28 8.81 28.51
C LEU A 230 21.34 9.32 27.42
N ALA A 231 21.82 10.19 26.53
CA ALA A 231 21.04 10.69 25.40
C ALA A 231 20.57 9.54 24.49
N VAL A 232 21.50 8.66 24.12
CA VAL A 232 21.21 7.45 23.35
C VAL A 232 20.28 6.51 24.11
N GLN A 233 20.50 6.32 25.42
CA GLN A 233 19.64 5.49 26.26
C GLN A 233 18.19 6.01 26.28
N ARG A 234 17.99 7.33 26.40
CA ARG A 234 16.65 7.95 26.38
C ARG A 234 15.94 7.73 25.05
N VAL A 235 16.62 7.92 23.92
CA VAL A 235 16.04 7.65 22.59
C VAL A 235 15.71 6.16 22.44
N ASN A 236 16.62 5.26 22.82
CA ASN A 236 16.36 3.82 22.77
C ASN A 236 15.18 3.39 23.65
N LYS A 237 15.02 4.00 24.83
CA LYS A 237 13.87 3.75 25.69
C LYS A 237 12.55 4.19 25.04
N ALA A 238 12.55 5.33 24.36
CA ALA A 238 11.40 5.79 23.56
C ALA A 238 11.09 4.85 22.39
N VAL A 239 12.12 4.42 21.64
CA VAL A 239 12.01 3.43 20.55
C VAL A 239 11.37 2.12 21.05
N LYS A 240 11.80 1.63 22.22
CA LYS A 240 11.29 0.39 22.81
C LYS A 240 9.82 0.50 23.22
N GLU A 241 9.44 1.57 23.90
CA GLU A 241 8.05 1.84 24.31
C GLU A 241 7.13 2.03 23.10
N ALA A 242 7.61 2.73 22.06
CA ALA A 242 6.83 2.89 20.84
C ALA A 242 6.58 1.56 20.13
N HIS A 243 7.52 0.60 20.19
CA HIS A 243 7.30 -0.74 19.66
C HIS A 243 6.29 -1.56 20.48
N SER A 244 6.19 -1.37 21.80
CA SER A 244 5.20 -2.10 22.61
C SER A 244 3.80 -1.50 22.46
N ASP A 245 3.70 -0.17 22.56
CA ASP A 245 2.41 0.48 22.78
C ASP A 245 1.83 0.98 21.45
N TYR A 246 2.65 1.65 20.63
CA TYR A 246 2.15 2.33 19.44
C TYR A 246 1.87 1.36 18.31
N LEU A 247 2.57 0.22 18.25
CA LEU A 247 2.26 -0.84 17.29
C LEU A 247 0.88 -1.45 17.54
N LYS A 248 0.50 -1.62 18.81
CA LYS A 248 -0.81 -2.15 19.17
C LYS A 248 -1.91 -1.18 18.73
N GLU A 249 -1.77 0.11 19.09
CA GLU A 249 -2.73 1.15 18.69
C GLU A 249 -2.79 1.30 17.15
N TYR A 250 -1.65 1.20 16.47
CA TYR A 250 -1.61 1.20 15.01
C TYR A 250 -2.39 0.03 14.40
N GLY A 251 -2.24 -1.18 14.96
CA GLY A 251 -3.01 -2.35 14.56
C GLY A 251 -4.52 -2.15 14.77
N GLU A 252 -4.92 -1.55 15.89
CA GLU A 252 -6.33 -1.19 16.16
C GLU A 252 -6.87 -0.17 15.14
N ASP A 253 -6.10 0.86 14.81
CA ASP A 253 -6.45 1.87 13.79
C ASP A 253 -6.59 1.25 12.40
N VAL A 254 -5.71 0.30 12.04
CA VAL A 254 -5.77 -0.46 10.78
C VAL A 254 -7.01 -1.34 10.72
N LEU A 255 -7.30 -2.11 11.78
CA LEU A 255 -8.49 -2.96 11.84
C LEU A 255 -9.77 -2.13 11.75
N LYS A 256 -9.81 -0.98 12.40
CA LYS A 256 -10.92 -0.03 12.32
C LYS A 256 -11.08 0.55 10.91
N ALA A 257 -9.97 0.83 10.21
CA ALA A 257 -10.01 1.31 8.84
C ALA A 257 -10.54 0.24 7.87
N LEU A 258 -10.16 -1.03 8.08
CA LEU A 258 -10.55 -2.17 7.25
C LEU A 258 -11.89 -2.80 7.65
N ALA A 259 -12.58 -2.27 8.65
CA ALA A 259 -13.86 -2.80 9.08
C ALA A 259 -14.92 -2.70 7.96
N PRO A 260 -15.72 -3.77 7.73
CA PRO A 260 -16.83 -3.72 6.77
C PRO A 260 -17.80 -2.57 7.05
N SER A 261 -18.39 -2.02 5.99
CA SER A 261 -19.44 -1.01 6.07
C SER A 261 -20.50 -1.25 4.98
N PRO A 262 -21.66 -0.55 4.99
CA PRO A 262 -22.67 -0.69 3.94
C PRO A 262 -22.20 -0.38 2.51
N LYS A 263 -20.98 0.14 2.35
CA LYS A 263 -20.38 0.51 1.05
C LYS A 263 -18.95 -0.03 0.87
N PHE A 264 -18.46 -0.82 1.83
CA PHE A 264 -17.13 -1.43 1.83
C PHE A 264 -17.23 -2.87 2.32
N PHE A 265 -16.94 -3.82 1.42
CA PHE A 265 -17.15 -5.25 1.61
C PHE A 265 -15.83 -6.01 1.44
N PRO A 266 -14.95 -5.97 2.46
CA PRO A 266 -13.65 -6.64 2.42
C PRO A 266 -13.78 -8.15 2.63
N LEU A 267 -13.17 -8.94 1.75
CA LEU A 267 -12.85 -10.34 1.96
C LEU A 267 -11.49 -10.44 2.65
N MET A 268 -11.46 -11.04 3.83
CA MET A 268 -10.22 -11.28 4.57
C MET A 268 -9.66 -12.66 4.24
N TRP A 269 -8.46 -12.70 3.67
CA TRP A 269 -7.72 -13.93 3.42
C TRP A 269 -6.89 -14.32 4.66
N SER A 270 -6.75 -15.62 4.93
CA SER A 270 -6.51 -16.15 6.28
C SER A 270 -5.04 -16.29 6.73
N GLY A 271 -4.06 -15.90 5.92
CA GLY A 271 -2.63 -16.02 6.20
C GLY A 271 -1.93 -14.79 6.78
N LEU A 272 -0.73 -15.01 7.32
CA LEU A 272 0.09 -14.04 8.09
C LEU A 272 0.60 -12.84 7.26
N THR A 273 0.62 -12.96 5.94
CA THR A 273 0.99 -11.92 4.96
C THR A 273 -0.19 -11.51 4.07
N ASP A 274 -1.38 -12.00 4.39
CA ASP A 274 -2.44 -12.08 3.39
C ASP A 274 -3.17 -10.76 3.20
N ALA A 275 -3.58 -10.55 1.96
CA ALA A 275 -4.28 -9.34 1.56
C ALA A 275 -5.74 -9.37 2.01
N VAL A 276 -6.21 -8.27 2.58
CA VAL A 276 -7.63 -7.93 2.57
C VAL A 276 -7.98 -7.43 1.18
N VAL A 277 -9.00 -8.02 0.57
CA VAL A 277 -9.40 -7.72 -0.81
C VAL A 277 -10.84 -7.22 -0.84
N ALA A 278 -11.08 -6.07 -1.47
CA ALA A 278 -12.43 -5.56 -1.70
C ALA A 278 -12.64 -5.30 -3.20
N PRO A 279 -13.58 -6.01 -3.86
CA PRO A 279 -13.98 -5.66 -5.22
C PRO A 279 -14.44 -4.20 -5.25
N THR A 280 -13.95 -3.43 -6.21
CA THR A 280 -14.14 -1.98 -6.26
C THR A 280 -14.83 -1.58 -7.55
N MET A 281 -15.90 -0.81 -7.45
CA MET A 281 -16.63 -0.25 -8.59
C MET A 281 -16.75 1.26 -8.50
N SER A 282 -16.89 1.90 -9.65
CA SER A 282 -17.31 3.30 -9.75
C SER A 282 -18.73 3.40 -10.29
N LEU A 283 -19.50 4.35 -9.73
CA LEU A 283 -20.82 4.71 -10.25
C LEU A 283 -20.74 5.67 -11.44
N LYS A 284 -19.54 6.17 -11.78
CA LYS A 284 -19.29 7.07 -12.90
C LYS A 284 -18.63 6.27 -14.02
N PRO A 285 -19.40 5.66 -14.94
CA PRO A 285 -18.81 4.90 -16.03
C PRO A 285 -17.99 5.82 -16.93
N ASP A 286 -16.78 5.40 -17.24
CA ASP A 286 -15.95 6.02 -18.26
C ASP A 286 -15.58 4.95 -19.29
N LEU A 287 -15.87 5.18 -20.57
CA LEU A 287 -15.48 4.30 -21.68
C LEU A 287 -14.39 4.93 -22.54
N THR A 288 -13.99 6.17 -22.27
CA THR A 288 -12.94 6.87 -23.01
C THR A 288 -11.60 6.16 -22.87
N PHE A 289 -11.37 5.50 -21.72
CA PHE A 289 -10.19 4.67 -21.48
C PHE A 289 -9.98 3.58 -22.54
N LEU A 290 -11.03 3.05 -23.19
CA LEU A 290 -10.90 1.91 -24.11
C LEU A 290 -10.00 2.24 -25.28
N LYS A 291 -10.17 3.42 -25.87
CA LYS A 291 -9.34 3.87 -26.99
C LYS A 291 -7.89 4.03 -26.54
N ASP A 292 -7.68 4.69 -25.41
CA ASP A 292 -6.34 4.99 -24.88
C ASP A 292 -5.60 3.70 -24.48
N LYS A 293 -6.28 2.78 -23.78
CA LYS A 293 -5.73 1.48 -23.38
C LYS A 293 -5.51 0.53 -24.54
N ALA A 294 -6.38 0.57 -25.55
CA ALA A 294 -6.14 -0.15 -26.80
C ALA A 294 -4.90 0.36 -27.54
N GLN A 295 -4.74 1.67 -27.64
CA GLN A 295 -3.57 2.29 -28.27
C GLN A 295 -2.29 2.01 -27.47
N GLU A 296 -2.35 2.05 -26.14
CA GLU A 296 -1.25 1.65 -25.25
C GLU A 296 -0.85 0.19 -25.51
N ALA A 297 -1.80 -0.75 -25.48
CA ALA A 297 -1.54 -2.16 -25.75
C ALA A 297 -0.97 -2.39 -27.15
N GLY A 298 -1.60 -1.83 -28.18
CA GLY A 298 -1.16 -2.00 -29.57
C GLY A 298 0.22 -1.40 -29.85
N SER A 299 0.53 -0.25 -29.27
CA SER A 299 1.85 0.38 -29.42
C SER A 299 2.96 -0.38 -28.71
N ARG A 300 2.68 -0.93 -27.53
CA ARG A 300 3.66 -1.70 -26.72
C ARG A 300 3.90 -3.10 -27.26
N LEU A 301 2.85 -3.78 -27.73
CA LEU A 301 2.95 -5.13 -28.28
C LEU A 301 3.47 -5.14 -29.72
N GLY A 302 3.21 -4.07 -30.48
CA GLY A 302 3.66 -3.93 -31.86
C GLY A 302 3.02 -4.93 -32.83
N GLY A 303 3.55 -4.97 -34.07
CA GLY A 303 3.11 -5.91 -35.11
C GLY A 303 1.60 -5.87 -35.36
N VAL A 304 0.97 -7.05 -35.39
CA VAL A 304 -0.47 -7.21 -35.64
C VAL A 304 -1.30 -6.49 -34.57
N PHE A 305 -0.85 -6.46 -33.30
CA PHE A 305 -1.58 -5.85 -32.20
C PHE A 305 -1.76 -4.33 -32.33
N ARG A 306 -0.86 -3.65 -33.08
CA ARG A 306 -0.98 -2.22 -33.33
C ARG A 306 -2.26 -1.84 -34.10
N GLY A 307 -2.72 -2.74 -34.97
CA GLY A 307 -3.97 -2.57 -35.74
C GLY A 307 -5.19 -3.26 -35.13
N THR A 308 -4.98 -4.28 -34.29
CA THR A 308 -6.08 -5.15 -33.81
C THR A 308 -6.47 -4.94 -32.35
N ALA A 309 -5.69 -4.23 -31.52
CA ALA A 309 -6.02 -4.04 -30.10
C ALA A 309 -7.35 -3.28 -29.87
N TYR A 310 -7.60 -2.21 -30.63
CA TYR A 310 -8.85 -1.46 -30.51
C TYR A 310 -10.09 -2.25 -30.92
N PRO A 311 -10.15 -2.88 -32.11
CA PRO A 311 -11.30 -3.70 -32.48
C PRO A 311 -11.46 -4.90 -31.52
N TYR A 312 -10.37 -5.45 -30.97
CA TYR A 312 -10.45 -6.50 -29.96
C TYR A 312 -11.22 -6.05 -28.71
N TYR A 313 -10.82 -4.95 -28.07
CA TYR A 313 -11.53 -4.46 -26.89
C TYR A 313 -12.93 -3.94 -27.24
N LEU A 314 -13.12 -3.31 -28.40
CA LEU A 314 -14.43 -2.79 -28.82
C LEU A 314 -15.51 -3.88 -28.89
N GLN A 315 -15.14 -5.13 -29.22
CA GLN A 315 -16.07 -6.27 -29.24
C GLN A 315 -16.74 -6.53 -27.88
N GLY A 316 -16.07 -6.20 -26.77
CA GLY A 316 -16.67 -6.29 -25.43
C GLY A 316 -17.90 -5.39 -25.25
N LEU A 317 -18.01 -4.29 -26.00
CA LEU A 317 -19.13 -3.36 -25.89
C LEU A 317 -20.42 -3.85 -26.58
N THR A 318 -20.31 -4.69 -27.60
CA THR A 318 -21.45 -5.15 -28.42
C THR A 318 -22.12 -6.43 -27.90
N GLY A 319 -21.66 -6.95 -26.75
CA GLY A 319 -22.11 -8.23 -26.21
C GLY A 319 -21.51 -9.42 -26.99
N PRO A 320 -21.58 -10.64 -26.44
CA PRO A 320 -20.94 -11.79 -27.05
C PRO A 320 -21.68 -12.14 -28.35
N THR A 321 -21.01 -11.97 -29.49
CA THR A 321 -21.20 -13.01 -30.50
C THR A 321 -20.62 -14.28 -29.88
N LEU A 322 -21.42 -15.36 -29.85
CA LEU A 322 -21.05 -16.65 -29.27
C LEU A 322 -19.61 -17.15 -29.53
N PRO A 323 -18.87 -16.80 -30.62
CA PRO A 323 -17.51 -17.29 -30.81
C PRO A 323 -16.42 -16.67 -29.92
N LEU A 324 -16.65 -15.52 -29.27
CA LEU A 324 -15.57 -14.76 -28.59
C LEU A 324 -15.49 -14.97 -27.07
N ARG A 325 -16.50 -15.62 -26.44
CA ARG A 325 -16.34 -16.16 -25.06
C ARG A 325 -15.27 -17.26 -25.00
N ALA A 326 -14.87 -17.80 -26.15
CA ALA A 326 -13.79 -18.75 -26.31
C ALA A 326 -12.40 -18.09 -26.39
N HIS A 327 -12.19 -16.87 -25.85
CA HIS A 327 -10.90 -16.14 -25.92
C HIS A 327 -10.22 -15.90 -24.56
N LEU A 328 -10.70 -16.56 -23.50
CA LEU A 328 -10.07 -16.67 -22.18
C LEU A 328 -8.99 -17.77 -22.12
N LEU A 329 -7.69 -17.45 -22.16
CA LEU A 329 -6.64 -18.39 -21.69
C LEU A 329 -6.32 -18.14 -20.22
N PRO A 330 -5.97 -19.18 -19.43
CA PRO A 330 -5.21 -20.37 -19.88
C PRO A 330 -5.58 -21.74 -19.27
N LYS A 331 -5.18 -22.79 -19.99
CA LYS A 331 -5.34 -24.21 -19.62
C LYS A 331 -4.28 -24.70 -18.64
N THR A 332 -4.70 -25.53 -17.69
CA THR A 332 -4.05 -26.82 -17.36
C THR A 332 -4.87 -28.03 -17.81
N GLY A 333 -6.05 -27.81 -18.37
CA GLY A 333 -7.17 -28.74 -18.33
C GLY A 333 -8.24 -28.17 -17.41
N ASP A 334 -9.22 -27.53 -18.05
CA ASP A 334 -10.64 -27.48 -17.66
C ASP A 334 -11.04 -27.01 -16.26
N VAL A 335 -11.31 -25.71 -16.15
CA VAL A 335 -12.39 -25.22 -15.27
C VAL A 335 -13.37 -24.30 -16.01
N LEU A 336 -13.02 -23.64 -17.12
CA LEU A 336 -13.94 -22.67 -17.79
C LEU A 336 -14.04 -22.72 -19.34
N GLY A 337 -13.63 -23.81 -20.02
CA GLY A 337 -14.00 -24.09 -21.44
C GLY A 337 -13.14 -23.49 -22.59
N LEU A 338 -13.04 -24.24 -23.71
CA LEU A 338 -12.16 -24.10 -24.91
C LEU A 338 -12.68 -23.17 -26.04
N PRO A 339 -11.90 -22.85 -27.13
CA PRO A 339 -10.44 -22.75 -27.30
C PRO A 339 -9.98 -21.34 -27.79
N ASN A 340 -8.84 -20.87 -27.29
CA ASN A 340 -8.36 -19.51 -27.55
C ASN A 340 -7.40 -19.41 -28.73
N PRO A 341 -7.48 -18.33 -29.54
CA PRO A 341 -6.56 -18.07 -30.62
C PRO A 341 -5.16 -17.72 -30.09
N PRO A 342 -4.09 -18.14 -30.78
CA PRO A 342 -2.72 -17.86 -30.38
C PRO A 342 -2.45 -16.35 -30.30
N GLY A 343 -1.77 -15.91 -29.23
CA GLY A 343 -1.28 -14.53 -29.06
C GLY A 343 -2.25 -13.51 -28.43
N VAL A 344 -3.56 -13.78 -28.36
CA VAL A 344 -4.55 -12.84 -27.78
C VAL A 344 -4.41 -12.69 -26.25
N TRP A 345 -3.85 -13.69 -25.58
CA TRP A 345 -3.52 -13.64 -24.16
C TRP A 345 -2.69 -12.40 -23.78
N LYS A 346 -1.90 -11.86 -24.72
CA LYS A 346 -1.14 -10.61 -24.52
C LYS A 346 -2.06 -9.41 -24.31
N LEU A 347 -3.17 -9.31 -25.03
CA LEU A 347 -4.17 -8.25 -24.85
C LEU A 347 -4.97 -8.46 -23.55
N GLU A 348 -5.18 -9.71 -23.14
CA GLU A 348 -5.82 -10.02 -21.86
C GLU A 348 -4.98 -9.55 -20.67
N GLU A 349 -3.66 -9.75 -20.71
CA GLU A 349 -2.75 -9.25 -19.67
C GLU A 349 -2.80 -7.72 -19.53
N PHE A 350 -3.00 -6.98 -20.63
CA PHE A 350 -3.15 -5.53 -20.59
C PHE A 350 -4.43 -5.06 -19.88
N LYS A 351 -5.43 -5.92 -19.63
CA LYS A 351 -6.60 -5.57 -18.81
C LYS A 351 -6.24 -5.22 -17.37
N ARG A 352 -5.08 -5.66 -16.87
CA ARG A 352 -4.52 -5.24 -15.57
C ARG A 352 -4.25 -3.72 -15.47
N ARG A 353 -4.30 -3.01 -16.60
CA ARG A 353 -4.17 -1.55 -16.69
C ARG A 353 -5.52 -0.84 -16.78
N PHE A 354 -6.63 -1.56 -16.83
CA PHE A 354 -7.96 -0.97 -17.01
C PHE A 354 -8.41 -0.29 -15.72
N PRO A 355 -8.96 0.94 -15.81
CA PRO A 355 -9.37 1.71 -14.64
C PRO A 355 -10.55 1.05 -13.91
N VAL A 356 -10.75 1.50 -12.67
CA VAL A 356 -11.97 1.25 -11.91
C VAL A 356 -13.17 1.74 -12.71
N ASN A 357 -14.18 0.90 -12.85
CA ASN A 357 -15.37 1.15 -13.64
C ASN A 357 -16.61 0.56 -12.98
N ASN A 358 -17.74 0.64 -13.67
CA ASN A 358 -19.00 0.06 -13.24
C ASN A 358 -19.03 -1.47 -13.52
N PRO A 359 -19.85 -2.25 -12.79
CA PRO A 359 -19.91 -3.71 -12.95
C PRO A 359 -20.36 -4.20 -14.34
N LEU A 360 -21.12 -3.42 -15.11
CA LEU A 360 -21.49 -3.82 -16.47
C LEU A 360 -20.28 -3.80 -17.41
N ALA A 361 -19.34 -2.87 -17.20
CA ALA A 361 -18.08 -2.88 -17.93
C ALA A 361 -17.25 -4.11 -17.53
N TYR A 362 -17.18 -4.43 -16.25
CA TYR A 362 -16.46 -5.60 -15.74
C TYR A 362 -16.96 -6.91 -16.34
N GLU A 363 -18.28 -7.12 -16.37
CA GLU A 363 -18.91 -8.29 -17.00
C GLU A 363 -18.63 -8.35 -18.52
N ARG A 364 -18.74 -7.21 -19.21
CA ARG A 364 -18.53 -7.14 -20.67
C ARG A 364 -17.10 -7.42 -21.10
N PHE A 365 -16.14 -6.93 -20.32
CA PHE A 365 -14.72 -7.03 -20.64
C PHE A 365 -14.02 -8.16 -19.90
N GLY A 366 -14.67 -8.87 -18.96
CA GLY A 366 -14.06 -9.96 -18.19
C GLY A 366 -12.88 -9.50 -17.34
N TYR A 367 -13.08 -8.47 -16.51
CA TYR A 367 -12.08 -8.01 -15.54
C TYR A 367 -12.75 -7.39 -14.31
N THR A 368 -12.03 -7.31 -13.21
CA THR A 368 -12.48 -6.61 -12.00
C THR A 368 -11.35 -5.76 -11.42
N ASN A 369 -11.70 -4.71 -10.68
CA ASN A 369 -10.74 -3.98 -9.86
C ASN A 369 -10.89 -4.37 -8.40
N LEU A 370 -9.77 -4.47 -7.71
CA LEU A 370 -9.68 -4.88 -6.33
C LEU A 370 -8.87 -3.84 -5.56
N PHE A 371 -9.43 -3.33 -4.46
CA PHE A 371 -8.64 -2.72 -3.41
C PHE A 371 -7.97 -3.83 -2.61
N GLN A 372 -6.67 -3.70 -2.37
CA GLN A 372 -5.89 -4.64 -1.58
C GLN A 372 -5.19 -3.92 -0.43
N ALA A 373 -5.20 -4.48 0.77
CA ALA A 373 -4.37 -4.05 1.88
C ALA A 373 -3.63 -5.25 2.48
N TRP A 374 -2.33 -5.11 2.74
CA TRP A 374 -1.50 -6.21 3.25
C TRP A 374 -0.45 -5.68 4.23
N ASN A 375 0.04 -6.54 5.11
CA ASN A 375 1.08 -6.18 6.07
C ASN A 375 2.47 -6.53 5.53
N GLU A 376 3.39 -5.60 5.69
CA GLU A 376 4.82 -5.79 5.40
C GLU A 376 5.63 -5.58 6.69
N VAL A 377 6.37 -6.60 7.12
CA VAL A 377 7.29 -6.52 8.26
C VAL A 377 8.71 -6.49 7.72
N ARG A 378 9.34 -5.30 7.77
CA ARG A 378 10.74 -5.12 7.39
C ARG A 378 11.42 -4.07 8.27
N PRO A 379 12.72 -4.25 8.56
CA PRO A 379 13.52 -3.20 9.17
C PRO A 379 13.56 -1.94 8.30
N ARG A 380 13.34 -0.78 8.92
CA ARG A 380 13.38 0.53 8.27
C ARG A 380 13.86 1.61 9.23
N LEU A 381 14.22 2.75 8.66
CA LEU A 381 14.54 3.98 9.42
C LEU A 381 13.43 5.00 9.15
N LEU A 382 12.80 5.51 10.21
CA LEU A 382 11.77 6.53 10.14
C LEU A 382 12.36 7.94 10.29
N PRO A 383 11.94 8.92 9.46
CA PRO A 383 11.03 8.77 8.33
C PRO A 383 11.67 8.01 7.16
N GLU A 384 10.87 7.24 6.42
CA GLU A 384 11.36 6.50 5.24
C GLU A 384 11.75 7.46 4.10
N GLU A 385 11.02 8.57 3.98
CA GLU A 385 11.25 9.60 2.96
C GLU A 385 12.63 10.27 3.15
N PRO A 386 13.58 10.11 2.21
CA PRO A 386 14.94 10.61 2.37
C PRO A 386 15.00 12.13 2.57
N SER A 387 14.13 12.87 1.87
CA SER A 387 14.05 14.32 1.96
C SER A 387 13.58 14.82 3.34
N ALA A 388 12.89 13.97 4.11
CA ALA A 388 12.40 14.29 5.45
C ALA A 388 13.40 14.01 6.58
N LYS A 389 14.44 13.21 6.33
CA LYS A 389 15.42 12.82 7.36
C LYS A 389 16.10 14.00 8.05
N PRO A 390 16.55 15.07 7.34
CA PRO A 390 17.14 16.23 7.99
C PRO A 390 16.18 16.95 8.95
N LEU A 391 14.87 16.88 8.71
CA LEU A 391 13.83 17.51 9.55
C LEU A 391 13.45 16.65 10.77
N ARG A 392 13.95 15.41 10.83
CA ARG A 392 13.61 14.42 11.87
C ARG A 392 14.85 13.83 12.55
N GLN A 393 15.94 14.60 12.59
CA GLN A 393 17.14 14.21 13.32
C GLN A 393 16.92 14.25 14.83
N MET A 394 17.57 13.35 15.57
CA MET A 394 17.60 13.39 17.03
C MET A 394 18.64 14.40 17.50
N ILE A 395 18.18 15.54 17.98
CA ILE A 395 19.01 16.65 18.43
C ILE A 395 18.66 16.98 19.88
N TYR A 396 19.67 16.97 20.73
CA TYR A 396 19.55 17.52 22.08
C TYR A 396 19.74 19.04 22.03
N MET A 397 18.77 19.77 22.58
CA MET A 397 18.67 21.23 22.59
C MET A 397 19.56 21.82 23.69
N ALA A 398 20.87 21.73 23.49
CA ALA A 398 21.87 22.34 24.37
C ALA A 398 22.10 23.84 24.05
N SER A 399 22.69 24.57 24.99
CA SER A 399 23.05 25.98 24.84
C SER A 399 24.35 26.33 25.58
N GLY A 400 25.25 27.05 24.92
CA GLY A 400 26.39 27.71 25.57
C GLY A 400 26.04 29.12 26.02
N ALA A 401 26.99 29.83 26.62
CA ALA A 401 26.83 31.21 27.05
C ALA A 401 27.99 32.12 26.60
N ASN A 402 27.67 33.32 26.12
CA ASN A 402 28.65 34.38 25.86
C ASN A 402 28.48 35.51 26.88
N VAL A 403 29.54 35.89 27.57
CA VAL A 403 29.55 36.99 28.55
C VAL A 403 30.34 38.16 28.00
N TYR A 404 29.75 39.36 27.98
CA TYR A 404 30.33 40.56 27.35
C TYR A 404 30.70 41.64 28.38
N LEU A 405 31.95 41.66 28.81
CA LEU A 405 32.44 42.63 29.78
C LEU A 405 32.42 44.08 29.22
N PRO A 406 32.09 45.10 30.06
CA PRO A 406 31.90 45.01 31.52
C PRO A 406 30.48 44.60 31.97
N SER A 407 29.55 44.26 31.06
CA SER A 407 28.22 43.76 31.42
C SER A 407 28.24 42.24 31.58
N PRO A 408 28.29 41.69 32.80
CA PRO A 408 28.54 40.25 33.00
C PRO A 408 27.31 39.38 32.71
N THR A 409 26.31 39.87 31.98
CA THR A 409 25.09 39.13 31.66
C THR A 409 25.40 38.02 30.64
N PRO A 410 25.20 36.73 30.98
CA PRO A 410 25.39 35.65 30.03
C PRO A 410 24.29 35.67 28.97
N VAL A 411 24.70 35.71 27.70
CA VAL A 411 23.81 35.59 26.54
C VAL A 411 23.80 34.14 26.09
N PRO A 412 22.66 33.43 26.15
CA PRO A 412 22.58 32.04 25.73
C PRO A 412 22.74 31.94 24.21
N VAL A 413 23.54 30.97 23.77
CA VAL A 413 23.80 30.66 22.36
C VAL A 413 23.40 29.21 22.11
N PRO A 414 22.48 28.92 21.18
CA PRO A 414 22.10 27.55 20.86
C PRO A 414 23.31 26.71 20.44
N ALA A 415 23.51 25.58 21.12
CA ALA A 415 24.61 24.64 20.91
C ALA A 415 24.07 23.21 20.68
N PRO A 416 23.21 22.99 19.65
CA PRO A 416 22.51 21.72 19.48
C PRO A 416 23.48 20.54 19.27
N MET A 417 23.20 19.42 19.94
CA MET A 417 24.02 18.21 19.91
C MET A 417 23.30 17.12 19.09
N LEU A 418 23.88 16.73 17.95
CA LEU A 418 23.33 15.67 17.10
C LEU A 418 23.71 14.29 17.62
N LEU A 419 22.73 13.41 17.81
CA LEU A 419 22.98 12.00 18.07
C LEU A 419 23.20 11.28 16.73
N ARG A 420 24.47 10.98 16.41
CA ARG A 420 24.88 10.43 15.12
C ARG A 420 24.28 9.07 14.83
N GLU A 421 24.02 8.28 15.88
CA GLU A 421 23.38 6.96 15.83
C GLU A 421 21.99 7.00 15.18
N PHE A 422 21.30 8.14 15.31
CA PHE A 422 19.95 8.34 14.79
C PHE A 422 19.90 9.40 13.68
N ALA A 423 21.04 9.84 13.16
CA ALA A 423 21.11 10.88 12.13
C ALA A 423 20.44 10.45 10.81
N ALA A 424 20.39 9.14 10.54
CA ALA A 424 19.73 8.55 9.38
C ALA A 424 18.24 8.23 9.60
N GLY A 425 17.71 8.49 10.80
CA GLY A 425 16.34 8.18 11.22
C GLY A 425 16.30 7.23 12.43
N LEU A 426 15.11 7.07 13.00
CA LEU A 426 14.89 6.15 14.12
C LEU A 426 14.59 4.73 13.63
N PRO A 427 15.14 3.68 14.25
CA PRO A 427 14.93 2.30 13.81
C PRO A 427 13.51 1.82 14.10
N TYR A 428 12.91 1.11 13.14
CA TYR A 428 11.59 0.51 13.26
C TYR A 428 11.55 -0.89 12.62
N THR A 429 10.99 -1.86 13.33
CA THR A 429 10.85 -3.26 12.89
C THR A 429 9.45 -3.82 13.18
N GLY A 430 8.40 -3.01 12.96
CA GLY A 430 7.00 -3.43 13.10
C GLY A 430 6.31 -3.67 11.75
N ALA A 431 5.04 -4.09 11.82
CA ALA A 431 4.18 -4.19 10.65
C ALA A 431 3.89 -2.81 10.06
N GLN A 432 3.85 -2.72 8.73
CA GLN A 432 3.30 -1.58 8.00
C GLN A 432 2.22 -2.12 7.07
N THR A 433 0.99 -1.66 7.24
CA THR A 433 -0.10 -1.95 6.32
C THR A 433 0.04 -1.09 5.08
N ARG A 434 0.39 -1.75 3.98
CA ARG A 434 0.39 -1.19 2.63
C ARG A 434 -1.00 -1.35 2.02
N PHE A 435 -1.31 -0.54 1.02
CA PHE A 435 -2.53 -0.74 0.24
C PHE A 435 -2.37 -0.33 -1.21
N THR A 436 -3.24 -0.85 -2.09
CA THR A 436 -3.23 -0.52 -3.50
C THR A 436 -4.54 -0.87 -4.19
N TRP A 437 -4.69 -0.47 -5.45
CA TRP A 437 -5.72 -0.99 -6.34
C TRP A 437 -5.04 -1.83 -7.41
N VAL A 438 -5.65 -2.95 -7.79
CA VAL A 438 -5.17 -3.78 -8.91
C VAL A 438 -6.35 -4.11 -9.80
N SER A 439 -6.10 -4.25 -11.11
CA SER A 439 -7.07 -4.81 -12.04
C SER A 439 -6.68 -6.26 -12.36
N VAL A 440 -7.65 -7.16 -12.35
CA VAL A 440 -7.46 -8.60 -12.57
C VAL A 440 -8.45 -9.07 -13.64
N GLY A 441 -7.94 -9.69 -14.70
CA GLY A 441 -8.78 -10.30 -15.74
C GLY A 441 -9.42 -11.61 -15.28
N GLU A 442 -10.49 -12.02 -15.93
CA GLU A 442 -11.14 -13.32 -15.71
C GLU A 442 -10.16 -14.48 -15.94
N GLY A 443 -10.20 -15.45 -15.04
CA GLY A 443 -9.27 -16.57 -14.97
C GLY A 443 -7.90 -16.25 -14.39
N TYR A 444 -7.53 -14.97 -14.20
CA TYR A 444 -6.21 -14.57 -13.70
C TYR A 444 -6.08 -14.66 -12.19
N GLU A 445 -4.85 -14.93 -11.75
CA GLU A 445 -4.51 -14.96 -10.34
C GLU A 445 -4.70 -13.59 -9.71
N VAL A 446 -5.35 -13.58 -8.54
CA VAL A 446 -5.46 -12.39 -7.70
C VAL A 446 -4.11 -12.17 -7.01
N PRO A 447 -3.41 -11.05 -7.27
CA PRO A 447 -2.10 -10.82 -6.69
C PRO A 447 -2.15 -10.82 -5.16
N ARG A 448 -1.13 -11.37 -4.48
CA ARG A 448 -0.97 -11.34 -3.01
C ARG A 448 -2.04 -12.08 -2.22
N VAL A 449 -2.80 -12.95 -2.88
CA VAL A 449 -3.88 -13.73 -2.27
C VAL A 449 -3.55 -15.22 -2.30
N GLN A 450 -3.44 -15.83 -1.12
CA GLN A 450 -3.16 -17.25 -0.95
C GLN A 450 -4.20 -17.89 -0.02
N GLY A 451 -4.29 -19.23 -0.06
CA GLY A 451 -5.22 -19.98 0.77
C GLY A 451 -6.68 -19.67 0.47
N VAL A 452 -7.55 -19.82 1.46
CA VAL A 452 -8.99 -19.52 1.40
C VAL A 452 -9.35 -18.34 2.30
N PRO A 453 -10.39 -17.55 1.97
CA PRO A 453 -10.81 -16.46 2.83
C PRO A 453 -11.39 -17.00 4.15
N ALA A 454 -11.14 -16.27 5.23
CA ALA A 454 -11.62 -16.61 6.57
C ALA A 454 -13.15 -16.53 6.69
N ALA A 455 -13.78 -15.71 5.85
CA ALA A 455 -15.21 -15.58 5.73
C ALA A 455 -15.60 -15.25 4.29
N SER A 456 -16.77 -15.73 3.87
CA SER A 456 -17.41 -15.40 2.59
C SER A 456 -18.67 -14.57 2.86
N TYR A 457 -19.02 -13.66 1.96
CA TYR A 457 -20.33 -12.98 2.02
C TYR A 457 -21.49 -13.88 1.56
N GLY A 458 -21.20 -15.13 1.18
CA GLY A 458 -22.19 -16.18 0.89
C GLY A 458 -22.69 -16.19 -0.56
N GLU A 459 -23.31 -17.31 -0.96
CA GLU A 459 -24.01 -17.42 -2.23
C GLU A 459 -25.23 -16.48 -2.24
N VAL A 460 -25.23 -15.47 -3.13
CA VAL A 460 -26.42 -14.61 -3.36
C VAL A 460 -27.40 -15.23 -4.37
N THR A 461 -27.24 -16.52 -4.67
CA THR A 461 -28.21 -17.30 -5.43
C THR A 461 -28.42 -18.65 -4.76
N LYS A 462 -29.59 -18.82 -4.14
CA LYS A 462 -30.20 -20.15 -3.97
C LYS A 462 -30.60 -20.72 -5.31
#